data_AF-A0A2K9ZGV3-F1
#
_entry.id   AF-A0A2K9ZGV3-F1
#
_cell.length_a   1.000
_cell.length_b   1.000
_cell.length_c   1.000
_cell.angle_alpha   90.00
_cell.angle_beta   90.00
_cell.angle_gamma   90.00
#
_symmetry.space_group_name_H-M   'P 1'
#
loop_
_entity.id
_entity.type
_entity.pdbx_description
1 polymer ?
#
loop_
_entity_poly.entity_id
_entity_poly.type
_entity_poly.pdbx_seq_one_letter_code
_entity_poly.pdbx_strand_id
1 'polypeptide(L)'
;MAQSPKKVGINFGDQIQESSQPNYAITFWLLLWMTQVNLDIAPIFRPYLDEAIARFSYLHPEVAVTTTEGGVEVSSSDLDLIAAFRHTLYRQKIHRETDMLRRAVIERLLR
;
A
#
# COMPACT_ATOMS: atom_id res chain seq x y z
N MET A 1 -73.33 -25.02 -28.06
CA MET A 1 -73.04 -23.73 -27.40
C MET A 1 -71.94 -23.97 -26.39
N ALA A 2 -70.70 -23.58 -26.70
CA ALA A 2 -69.51 -23.82 -25.89
C ALA A 2 -69.12 -22.53 -25.14
N GLN A 3 -68.95 -22.60 -23.82
CA GLN A 3 -68.39 -21.52 -23.01
C GLN A 3 -66.86 -21.68 -22.93
N SER A 4 -66.15 -20.62 -23.32
CA SER A 4 -64.69 -20.51 -23.29
C SER A 4 -64.23 -19.95 -21.93
N PRO A 5 -63.23 -20.53 -21.25
CA PRO A 5 -62.71 -19.96 -20.01
C PRO A 5 -61.69 -18.84 -20.25
N LYS A 6 -61.75 -17.84 -19.35
CA LYS A 6 -61.06 -16.55 -19.33
C LYS A 6 -59.53 -16.64 -19.41
N LYS A 7 -58.93 -15.71 -20.17
CA LYS A 7 -57.49 -15.40 -20.17
C LYS A 7 -57.07 -14.86 -18.78
N VAL A 8 -56.12 -15.52 -18.14
CA VAL A 8 -55.37 -14.97 -17.00
C VAL A 8 -54.10 -14.33 -17.57
N GLY A 9 -54.06 -13.00 -17.58
CA GLY A 9 -52.87 -12.24 -17.93
C GLY A 9 -51.87 -12.29 -16.79
N ILE A 10 -50.69 -12.86 -17.02
CA ILE A 10 -49.54 -12.72 -16.13
C ILE A 10 -48.85 -11.41 -16.56
N ASN A 11 -48.97 -10.36 -15.74
CA ASN A 11 -48.20 -9.14 -15.92
C ASN A 11 -46.74 -9.43 -15.58
N PHE A 12 -45.92 -9.68 -16.60
CA PHE A 12 -44.46 -9.55 -16.50
C PHE A 12 -44.12 -8.08 -16.57
N GLY A 13 -43.99 -7.44 -15.41
CA GLY A 13 -43.75 -6.00 -15.36
C GLY A 13 -43.42 -5.43 -14.00
N ASP A 14 -42.90 -6.22 -13.06
CA ASP A 14 -42.20 -5.65 -11.92
C ASP A 14 -40.79 -5.29 -12.37
N GLN A 15 -40.64 -4.05 -12.82
CA GLN A 15 -39.34 -3.43 -13.01
C GLN A 15 -38.63 -3.36 -11.67
N ILE A 16 -37.69 -4.27 -11.44
CA ILE A 16 -36.60 -4.04 -10.51
C ILE A 16 -35.74 -2.96 -11.17
N GLN A 17 -36.00 -1.69 -10.83
CA GLN A 17 -35.03 -0.63 -11.01
C GLN A 17 -33.86 -0.92 -10.07
N GLU A 18 -32.94 -1.76 -10.52
CA GLU A 18 -31.62 -1.87 -9.93
C GLU A 18 -30.91 -0.54 -10.19
N SER A 19 -30.96 0.32 -9.18
CA SER A 19 -30.25 1.58 -9.15
C SER A 19 -28.75 1.29 -9.23
N SER A 20 -28.23 1.28 -10.45
CA SER A 20 -26.81 1.15 -10.76
C SER A 20 -26.10 2.44 -10.37
N GLN A 21 -25.96 2.69 -9.07
CA GLN A 21 -24.98 3.66 -8.58
C GLN A 21 -23.63 2.95 -8.54
N PRO A 22 -22.59 3.46 -9.23
CA PRO A 22 -21.27 2.90 -9.14
C PRO A 22 -20.80 3.04 -7.69
N ASN A 23 -20.42 1.92 -7.07
CA ASN A 23 -19.97 1.91 -5.70
C ASN A 23 -18.60 2.62 -5.63
N TYR A 24 -18.62 3.93 -5.38
CA TYR A 24 -17.45 4.80 -5.41
C TYR A 24 -16.34 4.32 -4.46
N ALA A 25 -16.72 3.61 -3.38
CA ALA A 25 -15.78 2.97 -2.48
C ALA A 25 -14.95 1.89 -3.18
N ILE A 26 -15.58 1.03 -4.00
CA ILE A 26 -14.88 -0.04 -4.74
C ILE A 26 -13.96 0.57 -5.79
N THR A 27 -14.41 1.62 -6.50
CA THR A 27 -13.56 2.31 -7.48
C THR A 27 -12.40 3.04 -6.81
N PHE A 28 -12.59 3.60 -5.61
CA PHE A 28 -11.52 4.28 -4.88
C PHE A 28 -10.43 3.31 -4.42
N TRP A 29 -10.82 2.14 -3.90
CA TRP A 29 -9.87 1.07 -3.55
C TRP A 29 -9.15 0.49 -4.77
N LEU A 30 -9.85 0.31 -5.90
CA LEU A 30 -9.23 -0.13 -7.16
C LEU A 30 -8.23 0.89 -7.69
N LEU A 31 -8.56 2.18 -7.64
CA LEU A 31 -7.66 3.25 -8.11
C LEU A 31 -6.42 3.40 -7.20
N LEU A 32 -6.58 3.19 -5.88
CA LEU A 32 -5.48 3.17 -4.91
C LEU A 32 -4.53 1.97 -5.13
N TRP A 33 -5.06 0.81 -5.54
CA TRP A 33 -4.26 -0.37 -5.88
C TRP A 33 -3.47 -0.20 -7.19
N MET A 34 -3.96 0.64 -8.11
CA MET A 34 -3.31 0.86 -9.42
C MET A 34 -2.00 1.65 -9.36
N THR A 35 -1.60 2.19 -8.21
CA THR A 35 -0.34 2.94 -8.04
C THR A 35 0.64 2.28 -7.06
N GLN A 36 0.51 0.97 -6.82
CA GLN A 36 1.50 0.25 -6.03
C GLN A 36 2.71 -0.17 -6.88
N VAL A 37 3.90 0.14 -6.40
CA VAL A 37 5.16 -0.31 -6.99
C VAL A 37 5.80 -1.33 -6.05
N ASN A 38 6.11 -2.50 -6.60
CA ASN A 38 6.90 -3.51 -5.89
C ASN A 38 8.39 -3.21 -6.08
N LEU A 39 9.09 -3.00 -4.98
CA LEU A 39 10.51 -2.77 -4.92
C LEU A 39 11.20 -4.03 -4.43
N ASP A 40 12.05 -4.61 -5.30
CA ASP A 40 12.96 -5.67 -4.87
C ASP A 40 14.00 -5.10 -3.90
N ILE A 41 14.16 -5.78 -2.77
CA ILE A 41 15.07 -5.39 -1.69
C ILE A 41 16.07 -6.52 -1.45
N ALA A 42 17.34 -6.22 -1.72
CA ALA A 42 18.41 -7.17 -1.49
C ALA A 42 18.44 -7.64 -0.03
N PRO A 43 18.69 -8.94 0.25
CA PRO A 43 18.61 -9.52 1.59
C PRO A 43 19.44 -8.80 2.65
N ILE A 44 20.58 -8.22 2.27
CA ILE A 44 21.46 -7.44 3.15
C ILE A 44 20.76 -6.23 3.80
N PHE A 45 19.70 -5.71 3.20
CA PHE A 45 18.96 -4.56 3.74
C PHE A 45 17.78 -4.95 4.63
N ARG A 46 17.36 -6.21 4.64
CA ARG A 46 16.19 -6.69 5.38
C ARG A 46 16.22 -6.39 6.88
N PRO A 47 17.35 -6.54 7.59
CA PRO A 47 17.42 -6.21 9.01
C PRO A 47 17.16 -4.74 9.34
N TYR A 48 17.16 -3.86 8.33
CA TYR A 48 17.03 -2.42 8.48
C TYR A 48 15.67 -1.88 8.00
N LEU A 49 14.81 -2.75 7.45
CA LEU A 49 13.56 -2.36 6.81
C LEU A 49 12.58 -1.71 7.78
N ASP A 50 12.31 -2.32 8.93
CA ASP A 50 11.30 -1.82 9.86
C ASP A 50 11.59 -0.38 10.31
N GLU A 51 12.84 -0.09 10.66
CA GLU A 51 13.26 1.26 11.04
C GLU A 51 13.28 2.24 9.86
N ALA A 52 13.63 1.77 8.67
CA ALA A 52 13.57 2.60 7.47
C ALA A 52 12.12 2.95 7.11
N ILE A 53 11.20 1.99 7.18
CA ILE A 53 9.76 2.18 6.94
C ILE A 53 9.21 3.17 7.96
N ALA A 54 9.47 2.97 9.25
CA ALA A 54 8.99 3.88 10.30
C ALA A 54 9.43 5.34 10.06
N ARG A 55 10.70 5.56 9.68
CA ARG A 55 11.20 6.92 9.38
C ARG A 55 10.66 7.48 8.08
N PHE A 56 10.52 6.66 7.05
CA PHE A 56 9.95 7.08 5.78
C PHE A 56 8.48 7.47 5.94
N SER A 57 7.67 6.63 6.59
CA SER A 57 6.26 6.90 6.86
C SER A 57 6.04 8.10 7.79
N TYR A 58 7.02 8.46 8.63
CA TYR A 58 6.98 9.71 9.40
C TYR A 58 7.10 10.96 8.50
N LEU A 59 7.93 10.90 7.45
CA LEU A 59 8.15 12.02 6.53
C LEU A 59 7.12 12.07 5.39
N HIS A 60 6.56 10.92 5.03
CA HIS A 60 5.62 10.73 3.92
C HIS A 60 4.38 9.94 4.41
N PRO A 61 3.54 10.51 5.29
CA PRO A 61 2.39 9.82 5.87
C PRO A 61 1.32 9.41 4.84
N GLU A 62 1.30 10.06 3.68
CA GLU A 62 0.44 9.75 2.54
C GLU A 62 0.85 8.48 1.78
N VAL A 63 2.06 7.97 2.01
CA VAL A 63 2.59 6.79 1.32
C VAL A 63 2.50 5.57 2.23
N ALA A 64 1.64 4.61 1.86
CA ALA A 64 1.57 3.31 2.49
C ALA A 64 2.73 2.42 2.02
N VAL A 65 3.37 1.74 2.97
CA VAL A 65 4.50 0.86 2.73
C VAL A 65 4.24 -0.47 3.41
N THR A 66 4.28 -1.57 2.66
CA THR A 66 4.02 -2.92 3.14
C THR A 66 5.20 -3.83 2.82
N THR A 67 5.67 -4.60 3.80
CA THR A 67 6.74 -5.58 3.56
C THR A 67 6.17 -6.85 2.96
N THR A 68 6.85 -7.40 1.96
CA THR A 68 6.49 -8.66 1.30
C THR A 68 7.62 -9.67 1.43
N GLU A 69 7.38 -10.91 0.99
CA GLU A 69 8.41 -11.96 1.04
C GLU A 69 9.64 -11.59 0.18
N GLY A 70 9.45 -10.90 -0.94
CA GLY A 70 10.51 -10.49 -1.88
C GLY A 70 11.09 -9.10 -1.63
N GLY A 71 10.36 -8.19 -0.98
CA GLY A 71 10.80 -6.82 -0.82
C GLY A 71 9.76 -5.94 -0.15
N VAL A 72 9.40 -4.84 -0.80
CA VAL A 72 8.49 -3.83 -0.24
C VAL A 72 7.54 -3.32 -1.32
N GLU A 73 6.25 -3.24 -1.00
CA GLU A 73 5.25 -2.56 -1.80
C GLU A 73 5.07 -1.13 -1.29
N VAL A 74 5.15 -0.16 -2.20
CA VAL A 74 4.98 1.27 -1.92
C VAL A 74 3.78 1.76 -2.70
N SER A 75 2.83 2.44 -2.04
CA SER A 75 1.60 2.97 -2.67
C SER A 75 1.81 4.26 -3.47
N SER A 76 2.95 4.37 -4.15
CA SER A 76 3.26 5.50 -5.03
C SER A 76 4.15 5.03 -6.17
N SER A 77 3.87 5.55 -7.36
CA SER A 77 4.70 5.39 -8.56
C SER A 77 5.63 6.58 -8.81
N ASP A 78 5.62 7.58 -7.92
CA ASP A 78 6.54 8.71 -8.00
C ASP A 78 7.98 8.26 -7.76
N LEU A 79 8.84 8.52 -8.76
CA LEU A 79 10.24 8.15 -8.74
C LEU A 79 11.03 8.85 -7.64
N ASP A 80 10.64 10.08 -7.28
CA ASP A 80 11.31 10.84 -6.21
C ASP A 80 11.01 10.22 -4.85
N LEU A 81 9.78 9.77 -4.61
CA LEU A 81 9.40 9.05 -3.39
C LEU A 81 10.06 7.66 -3.31
N ILE A 82 10.13 6.94 -4.43
CA ILE A 82 10.84 5.66 -4.49
C ILE A 82 12.34 5.85 -4.19
N ALA A 83 12.96 6.89 -4.77
CA ALA A 83 14.35 7.23 -4.52
C ALA A 83 14.57 7.64 -3.04
N ALA A 84 13.66 8.42 -2.47
CA ALA A 84 13.70 8.81 -1.06
C ALA A 84 13.59 7.60 -0.11
N PHE A 85 12.73 6.61 -0.43
CA PHE A 85 12.65 5.36 0.34
C PHE A 85 13.97 4.57 0.28
N ARG A 86 14.51 4.36 -0.92
CA ARG A 86 15.80 3.66 -1.12
C ARG A 86 16.93 4.36 -0.38
N HIS A 87 16.98 5.69 -0.43
CA HIS A 87 17.97 6.49 0.27
C HIS A 87 17.82 6.36 1.79
N THR A 88 16.59 6.37 2.32
CA THR A 88 16.32 6.18 3.75
C THR A 88 16.81 4.82 4.24
N LEU A 89 16.52 3.76 3.48
CA LEU A 89 16.98 2.39 3.77
C LEU A 89 18.52 2.30 3.77
N TYR A 90 19.17 2.89 2.77
CA TYR A 90 20.63 2.92 2.68
C TYR A 90 21.27 3.66 3.87
N ARG A 91 20.75 4.84 4.22
CA ARG A 91 21.25 5.58 5.39
C ARG A 91 21.05 4.83 6.68
N GLN A 92 19.95 4.09 6.81
CA GLN A 92 19.69 3.30 8.00
C GLN A 92 20.69 2.15 8.17
N LYS A 93 21.07 1.46 7.08
CA LYS A 93 22.16 0.48 7.10
C LYS A 93 23.47 1.09 7.62
N ILE A 94 23.91 2.20 7.02
CA ILE A 94 25.15 2.89 7.44
C ILE A 94 25.07 3.30 8.91
N HIS A 95 23.92 3.83 9.34
CA HIS A 95 23.73 4.24 10.73
C HIS A 95 23.99 3.09 11.69
N ARG A 96 23.32 1.95 11.48
CA ARG A 96 23.50 0.74 12.31
C ARG A 96 24.92 0.19 12.25
N GLU A 97 25.55 0.18 11.08
CA GLU A 97 26.94 -0.31 10.92
C GLU A 97 27.97 0.57 11.63
N THR A 98 27.66 1.86 11.81
CA THR A 98 28.57 2.83 12.44
C THR A 98 28.23 3.15 13.90
N ASP A 99 27.14 2.58 14.44
CA ASP A 99 26.65 2.88 15.79
C ASP A 99 27.67 2.54 16.87
N MET A 100 28.32 1.37 16.79
CA MET A 100 29.31 0.95 17.78
C MET A 100 30.51 1.90 17.84
N LEU A 101 31.04 2.27 16.67
CA LEU A 101 32.15 3.21 16.58
C LEU A 101 31.76 4.58 17.15
N ARG A 102 30.56 5.07 16.82
CA ARG A 102 30.05 6.35 17.32
C ARG A 102 29.96 6.35 18.85
N ARG A 103 29.42 5.28 19.44
CA ARG A 103 29.33 5.14 20.91
C ARG A 103 30.70 5.11 21.56
N ALA A 104 31.63 4.32 21.02
CA ALA A 104 32.99 4.23 21.55
C ALA A 104 33.74 5.58 21.55
N VAL A 105 33.58 6.38 20.48
CA VAL A 105 34.16 7.72 20.40
C VAL A 105 33.54 8.67 21.44
N ILE A 106 32.21 8.66 21.58
CA ILE A 106 31.51 9.49 22.57
C ILE A 106 31.92 9.11 23.99
N GLU A 107 31.96 7.82 24.33
CA GLU A 107 32.38 7.34 25.65
C GLU A 107 33.83 7.74 25.99
N ARG A 108 34.73 7.78 25.00
CA ARG A 108 36.10 8.23 25.20
C ARG A 108 36.19 9.74 25.44
N LEU A 109 35.34 10.54 24.80
CA LEU A 109 35.33 12.00 24.98
C LEU A 109 34.72 12.45 26.31
N LEU A 110 33.89 11.59 26.93
CA LEU A 110 33.22 11.86 28.21
C LEU A 110 34.01 11.35 29.44
N ARG A 111 35.15 10.67 29.25
CA ARG A 111 36.11 10.32 30.31
C ARG A 111 37.26 11.31 30.34
#